data_AF-A0A2V1B0S1-F1
#
_entry.id   AF-A0A2V1B0S1-F1
#
_cell.length_a   1.000
_cell.length_b   1.000
_cell.length_c   1.000
_cell.angle_alpha   90.00
_cell.angle_beta   90.00
_cell.angle_gamma   90.00
#
_symmetry.space_group_name_H-M   'P 1'
#
loop_
_entity.id
_entity.type
_entity.pdbx_description
1 polymer ?
#
loop_
_entity_poly.entity_id
_entity_poly.type
_entity_poly.pdbx_seq_one_letter_code
_entity_poly.pdbx_strand_id
1 'polypeptide(L)'
;MLPRHMSTQMLSRGCRWPKQMNLRFLSTPPSGEPTEKPQPEKKLSPEEAKAEAAKVHVQTLKDMGSIFSSEGNDDATQPIDTAPIFENPKLFGPLSLLHQGQVLKELQDKYDKKWKKLTETDKKLGYYIAYGDWGVREKFTNWNTLEPPLDLPFTVPSKIRTATPKPSDPIKKLEPVILAETPVRKEQFDIKKMDPVTKTFIYITVFIAMLALARDKKIGEEGKPTEVLIEDKQAMERAEKRAREELEKKVEPPKPGKKWYYLWLR
;
A
#
# COMPACT_ATOMS: atom_id res chain seq x y z
N MET A 1 -50.93 -40.72 25.02
CA MET A 1 -51.49 -39.66 25.88
C MET A 1 -50.84 -38.32 25.50
N LEU A 2 -51.62 -37.24 25.50
CA LEU A 2 -51.23 -35.81 25.50
C LEU A 2 -51.68 -35.21 26.87
N PRO A 3 -51.52 -33.91 27.22
CA PRO A 3 -50.84 -32.76 26.55
C PRO A 3 -49.57 -32.36 27.37
N ARG A 4 -48.98 -31.14 27.47
CA ARG A 4 -49.27 -29.71 27.13
C ARG A 4 -47.98 -29.07 26.56
N HIS A 5 -48.00 -28.18 25.56
CA HIS A 5 -48.55 -26.80 25.47
C HIS A 5 -47.78 -25.69 26.23
N MET A 6 -46.85 -25.01 25.54
CA MET A 6 -46.77 -23.54 25.36
C MET A 6 -46.06 -23.29 24.00
N SER A 7 -46.50 -22.47 23.05
CA SER A 7 -47.19 -21.16 23.05
C SER A 7 -46.25 -19.95 23.15
N THR A 8 -45.86 -19.42 21.99
CA THR A 8 -45.33 -18.05 21.82
C THR A 8 -45.91 -17.48 20.52
N GLN A 9 -46.38 -16.23 20.55
CA GLN A 9 -47.04 -15.57 19.41
C GLN A 9 -46.47 -14.18 19.17
N MET A 10 -46.60 -13.72 17.91
CA MET A 10 -46.44 -12.34 17.42
C MET A 10 -45.13 -11.59 17.69
N LEU A 11 -44.50 -11.14 16.60
CA LEU A 11 -44.49 -9.71 16.27
C LEU A 11 -44.19 -9.48 14.79
N SER A 12 -45.19 -9.04 14.02
CA SER A 12 -45.07 -8.75 12.59
C SER A 12 -45.06 -7.24 12.32
N ARG A 13 -43.87 -6.67 12.11
CA ARG A 13 -43.63 -5.34 11.55
C ARG A 13 -42.33 -5.40 10.71
N GLY A 14 -42.22 -4.84 9.52
CA GLY A 14 -43.24 -4.17 8.71
C GLY A 14 -42.63 -3.23 7.67
N CYS A 15 -42.20 -3.74 6.51
CA CYS A 15 -41.59 -2.94 5.45
C CYS A 15 -42.45 -2.95 4.17
N ARG A 16 -43.15 -1.85 3.90
CA ARG A 16 -43.99 -1.67 2.70
C ARG A 16 -43.20 -0.92 1.63
N TRP A 17 -42.70 -1.64 0.62
CA TRP A 17 -42.08 -1.01 -0.55
C TRP A 17 -43.15 -0.25 -1.39
N PRO A 18 -42.89 1.00 -1.81
CA PRO A 18 -43.77 1.73 -2.71
C PRO A 18 -43.69 1.18 -4.14
N LYS A 19 -44.76 1.40 -4.92
CA LYS A 19 -44.86 0.96 -6.32
C LYS A 19 -44.07 1.87 -7.25
N GLN A 20 -43.72 1.34 -8.43
CA GLN A 20 -43.32 2.11 -9.60
C GLN A 20 -44.35 3.20 -9.95
N MET A 21 -43.86 4.33 -10.48
CA MET A 21 -44.65 5.27 -11.29
C MET A 21 -43.89 5.60 -12.59
N ASN A 22 -44.63 6.03 -13.60
CA ASN A 22 -44.20 5.96 -15.01
C ASN A 22 -43.35 7.15 -15.48
N LEU A 23 -42.56 6.92 -16.53
CA LEU A 23 -42.05 7.97 -17.42
C LEU A 23 -43.22 8.66 -18.18
N ARG A 24 -42.93 9.89 -18.64
CA ARG A 24 -43.56 10.77 -19.67
C ARG A 24 -43.68 12.20 -19.09
N PHE A 25 -43.41 13.28 -19.82
CA PHE A 25 -42.86 13.46 -21.18
C PHE A 25 -42.30 14.89 -21.32
N LEU A 26 -41.42 15.12 -22.30
CA LEU A 26 -41.17 16.37 -23.05
C LEU A 26 -41.14 17.73 -22.31
N SER A 27 -39.98 18.39 -22.33
CA SER A 27 -39.90 19.86 -22.46
C SER A 27 -38.55 20.28 -23.08
N THR A 28 -38.61 20.93 -24.24
CA THR A 28 -37.50 21.69 -24.85
C THR A 28 -37.89 23.16 -24.88
N PRO A 29 -37.02 24.07 -24.42
CA PRO A 29 -36.49 25.09 -25.34
C PRO A 29 -35.06 25.56 -24.94
N PRO A 30 -34.50 26.63 -25.54
CA PRO A 30 -34.23 26.79 -26.97
C PRO A 30 -32.73 27.11 -27.23
N SER A 31 -32.36 27.31 -28.50
CA SER A 31 -31.08 27.93 -28.86
C SER A 31 -31.03 29.41 -28.43
N GLY A 32 -29.86 29.89 -28.01
CA GLY A 32 -29.61 31.29 -27.68
C GLY A 32 -28.12 31.58 -27.52
N GLU A 33 -27.54 32.35 -28.44
CA GLU A 33 -26.14 32.79 -28.40
C GLU A 33 -25.94 33.96 -27.41
N PRO A 34 -24.93 33.93 -26.53
CA PRO A 34 -24.47 35.12 -25.83
C PRO A 34 -23.31 35.78 -26.59
N THR A 35 -23.61 36.64 -27.57
CA THR A 35 -22.61 37.57 -28.10
C THR A 35 -22.49 38.77 -27.17
N GLU A 36 -21.63 38.68 -26.14
CA GLU A 36 -21.41 39.77 -25.19
C GLU A 36 -19.99 40.34 -25.24
N LYS A 37 -19.90 41.67 -25.09
CA LYS A 37 -18.67 42.46 -25.24
C LYS A 37 -17.95 42.57 -23.88
N PRO A 38 -16.61 42.71 -23.85
CA PRO A 38 -15.87 42.82 -22.60
C PRO A 38 -16.32 44.04 -21.79
N GLN A 39 -16.62 43.82 -20.51
CA GLN A 39 -16.87 44.86 -19.50
C GLN A 39 -15.89 44.71 -18.32
N PRO A 40 -15.59 45.81 -17.60
CA PRO A 40 -14.31 45.96 -16.91
C PRO A 40 -14.19 45.22 -15.58
N GLU A 41 -12.94 45.07 -15.12
CA GLU A 41 -12.53 44.45 -13.86
C GLU A 41 -13.24 45.03 -12.63
N LYS A 42 -14.40 44.45 -12.29
CA LYS A 42 -15.14 44.78 -11.08
C LYS A 42 -14.46 44.09 -9.90
N LYS A 43 -13.89 44.88 -8.98
CA LYS A 43 -13.20 44.36 -7.79
C LYS A 43 -14.20 43.63 -6.88
N LEU A 44 -14.20 42.30 -6.97
CA LEU A 44 -15.00 41.38 -6.16
C LEU A 44 -14.70 41.57 -4.66
N SER A 45 -15.68 41.32 -3.80
CA SER A 45 -15.44 41.32 -2.36
C SER A 45 -14.51 40.16 -1.95
N PRO A 46 -13.78 40.28 -0.83
CA PRO A 46 -12.86 39.24 -0.36
C PRO A 46 -13.56 37.95 0.12
N GLU A 47 -14.91 37.89 0.07
CA GLU A 47 -15.70 36.69 0.34
C GLU A 47 -16.17 36.05 -0.97
N GLU A 48 -16.65 36.83 -1.93
CA GLU A 48 -16.98 36.36 -3.30
C GLU A 48 -15.73 35.77 -3.98
N ALA A 49 -14.59 36.45 -3.90
CA ALA A 49 -13.33 35.96 -4.46
C ALA A 49 -12.88 34.62 -3.83
N LYS A 50 -13.19 34.37 -2.55
CA LYS A 50 -12.93 33.07 -1.90
C LYS A 50 -13.93 32.01 -2.36
N ALA A 51 -15.21 32.37 -2.54
CA ALA A 51 -16.22 31.46 -3.05
C ALA A 51 -15.95 31.06 -4.51
N GLU A 52 -15.41 31.96 -5.33
CA GLU A 52 -14.99 31.69 -6.71
C GLU A 52 -13.71 30.87 -6.76
N ALA A 53 -12.68 31.22 -5.97
CA ALA A 53 -11.48 30.38 -5.82
C ALA A 53 -11.84 28.96 -5.35
N ALA A 54 -12.79 28.81 -4.40
CA ALA A 54 -13.27 27.50 -3.95
C ALA A 54 -13.99 26.73 -5.07
N LYS A 55 -14.82 27.38 -5.89
CA LYS A 55 -15.45 26.74 -7.07
C LYS A 55 -14.41 26.27 -8.08
N VAL A 56 -13.43 27.12 -8.40
CA VAL A 56 -12.32 26.79 -9.32
C VAL A 56 -11.49 25.64 -8.75
N HIS A 57 -11.17 25.61 -7.46
CA HIS A 57 -10.47 24.50 -6.83
C HIS A 57 -11.28 23.20 -6.85
N VAL A 58 -12.61 23.25 -6.66
CA VAL A 58 -13.47 22.06 -6.79
C VAL A 58 -13.55 21.56 -8.24
N GLN A 59 -13.56 22.47 -9.22
CA GLN A 59 -13.50 22.11 -10.64
C GLN A 59 -12.15 21.48 -11.00
N THR A 60 -11.02 22.11 -10.66
CA THR A 60 -9.69 21.54 -10.97
C THR A 60 -9.43 20.22 -10.26
N LEU A 61 -9.92 20.01 -9.03
CA LEU A 61 -9.86 18.70 -8.36
C LEU A 61 -10.71 17.64 -9.08
N LYS A 62 -11.88 18.02 -9.61
CA LYS A 62 -12.75 17.12 -10.40
C LYS A 62 -12.10 16.77 -11.75
N ASP A 63 -11.47 17.73 -12.42
CA ASP A 63 -10.84 17.54 -13.71
C ASP A 63 -9.50 16.78 -13.58
N MET A 64 -8.74 16.97 -12.50
CA MET A 64 -7.64 16.07 -12.16
C MET A 64 -8.14 14.63 -11.91
N GLY A 65 -9.28 14.49 -11.21
CA GLY A 65 -9.92 13.19 -11.01
C GLY A 65 -10.36 12.51 -12.31
N SER A 66 -10.84 13.26 -13.31
CA SER A 66 -11.19 12.71 -14.62
C SER A 66 -9.95 12.36 -15.44
N ILE A 67 -8.88 13.16 -15.40
CA ILE A 67 -7.60 12.84 -16.06
C ILE A 67 -7.04 11.51 -15.54
N PHE A 68 -6.97 11.31 -14.21
CA PHE A 68 -6.55 10.03 -13.63
C PHE A 68 -7.51 8.85 -13.89
N SER A 69 -8.72 9.10 -14.41
CA SER A 69 -9.69 8.06 -14.78
C SER A 69 -9.73 7.78 -16.29
N SER A 70 -9.29 8.73 -17.14
CA SER A 70 -9.50 8.71 -18.59
C SER A 70 -8.42 7.96 -19.39
N GLU A 71 -7.34 7.51 -18.74
CA GLU A 71 -6.27 6.72 -19.36
C GLU A 71 -6.41 5.20 -19.14
N GLY A 72 -7.45 4.77 -18.43
CA GLY A 72 -7.89 3.37 -18.40
C GLY A 72 -8.93 3.10 -19.48
N ASN A 73 -8.75 2.04 -20.27
CA ASN A 73 -9.69 1.66 -21.33
C ASN A 73 -11.10 1.37 -20.74
N ASP A 74 -12.14 2.01 -21.29
CA ASP A 74 -13.49 2.13 -20.69
C ASP A 74 -14.19 0.77 -20.46
N ASP A 75 -13.75 -0.25 -21.21
CA ASP A 75 -14.06 -1.68 -21.09
C ASP A 75 -13.84 -2.26 -19.67
N ALA A 76 -12.92 -1.69 -18.89
CA ALA A 76 -12.58 -2.16 -17.54
C ALA A 76 -13.63 -1.82 -16.46
N THR A 77 -14.56 -0.91 -16.74
CA THR A 77 -15.52 -0.39 -15.74
C THR A 77 -17.00 -0.66 -16.07
N GLN A 78 -17.29 -1.00 -17.33
CA GLN A 78 -18.65 -1.28 -17.78
C GLN A 78 -19.11 -2.69 -17.35
N PRO A 79 -20.42 -2.90 -17.06
CA PRO A 79 -20.94 -4.24 -16.75
C PRO A 79 -20.80 -5.17 -17.95
N ILE A 80 -20.20 -6.34 -17.73
CA ILE A 80 -19.95 -7.32 -18.80
C ILE A 80 -21.17 -8.22 -19.02
N ASP A 81 -21.33 -8.74 -20.23
CA ASP A 81 -22.22 -9.90 -20.46
C ASP A 81 -21.59 -11.14 -19.82
N THR A 82 -22.28 -11.71 -18.84
CA THR A 82 -21.82 -12.88 -18.09
C THR A 82 -22.14 -14.20 -18.79
N ALA A 83 -23.06 -14.22 -19.76
CA ALA A 83 -23.49 -15.42 -20.47
C ALA A 83 -22.33 -16.28 -21.02
N PRO A 84 -21.34 -15.75 -21.79
CA PRO A 84 -20.22 -16.55 -22.29
C PRO A 84 -19.34 -17.17 -21.18
N ILE A 85 -19.31 -16.56 -19.99
CA ILE A 85 -18.54 -17.05 -18.83
C ILE A 85 -19.29 -18.19 -18.13
N PHE A 86 -20.63 -18.16 -18.10
CA PHE A 86 -21.46 -19.30 -17.66
C PHE A 86 -21.35 -20.51 -18.60
N GLU A 87 -21.12 -20.29 -19.90
CA GLU A 87 -20.87 -21.38 -20.86
C GLU A 87 -19.44 -21.93 -20.77
N ASN A 88 -18.44 -21.05 -20.66
CA ASN A 88 -17.01 -21.41 -20.64
C ASN A 88 -16.33 -20.93 -19.34
N PRO A 89 -16.38 -21.72 -18.24
CA PRO A 89 -15.80 -21.32 -16.95
C PRO A 89 -14.34 -20.91 -16.97
N LYS A 90 -13.54 -21.43 -17.90
CA LYS A 90 -12.12 -21.06 -18.07
C LYS A 90 -11.90 -19.56 -18.36
N LEU A 91 -12.90 -18.86 -18.89
CA LEU A 91 -12.85 -17.42 -19.10
C LEU A 91 -12.90 -16.61 -17.80
N PHE A 92 -13.25 -17.22 -16.65
CA PHE A 92 -13.34 -16.52 -15.36
C PHE A 92 -11.97 -16.05 -14.82
N GLY A 93 -10.91 -16.85 -15.03
CA GLY A 93 -9.57 -16.56 -14.52
C GLY A 93 -8.99 -15.21 -14.96
N PRO A 94 -8.90 -14.89 -16.26
CA PRO A 94 -8.30 -13.65 -16.76
C PRO A 94 -9.17 -12.39 -16.66
N LEU A 95 -10.37 -12.45 -16.09
CA LEU A 95 -11.25 -11.29 -15.91
C LEU A 95 -10.69 -10.27 -14.90
N SER A 96 -11.12 -9.01 -15.02
CA SER A 96 -10.90 -8.02 -13.97
C SER A 96 -11.62 -8.43 -12.67
N LEU A 97 -11.10 -7.98 -11.52
CA LEU A 97 -11.70 -8.25 -10.21
C LEU A 97 -13.15 -7.73 -10.10
N LEU A 98 -13.49 -6.65 -10.83
CA LEU A 98 -14.84 -6.10 -10.88
C LEU A 98 -15.80 -7.04 -11.64
N HIS A 99 -15.38 -7.54 -12.80
CA HIS A 99 -16.15 -8.49 -13.60
C HIS A 99 -16.28 -9.86 -12.93
N GLN A 100 -15.22 -10.33 -12.27
CA GLN A 100 -15.30 -11.51 -11.38
C GLN A 100 -16.33 -11.29 -10.27
N GLY A 101 -16.36 -10.12 -9.65
CA GLY A 101 -17.36 -9.74 -8.64
C GLY A 101 -18.80 -9.75 -9.16
N GLN A 102 -19.03 -9.29 -10.40
CA GLN A 102 -20.35 -9.37 -11.05
C GLN A 102 -20.79 -10.83 -11.25
N VAL A 103 -19.94 -11.67 -11.87
CA VAL A 103 -20.23 -13.09 -12.12
C VAL A 103 -20.47 -13.84 -10.81
N LEU A 104 -19.65 -13.60 -9.78
CA LEU A 104 -19.82 -14.19 -8.45
C LEU A 104 -21.15 -13.80 -7.81
N LYS A 105 -21.58 -12.54 -7.95
CA LYS A 105 -22.86 -12.07 -7.41
C LYS A 105 -24.05 -12.72 -8.12
N GLU A 106 -24.05 -12.75 -9.44
CA GLU A 106 -25.11 -13.42 -10.23
C GLU A 106 -25.18 -14.93 -9.96
N LEU A 107 -24.02 -15.55 -9.73
CA LEU A 107 -23.92 -16.96 -9.34
C LEU A 107 -24.38 -17.20 -7.89
N GLN A 108 -24.11 -16.28 -6.96
CA GLN A 108 -24.65 -16.34 -5.59
C GLN A 108 -26.17 -16.17 -5.59
N ASP A 109 -26.69 -15.18 -6.32
CA ASP A 109 -28.13 -14.98 -6.54
C ASP A 109 -28.79 -16.23 -7.13
N LYS A 110 -28.05 -17.07 -7.88
CA LYS A 110 -28.49 -18.39 -8.34
C LYS A 110 -28.40 -19.44 -7.21
N TYR A 111 -27.29 -19.54 -6.47
CA TYR A 111 -27.09 -20.52 -5.38
C TYR A 111 -28.04 -20.35 -4.18
N ASP A 112 -28.47 -19.11 -3.88
CA ASP A 112 -29.47 -18.83 -2.83
C ASP A 112 -30.87 -19.38 -3.19
N LYS A 113 -31.10 -19.70 -4.47
CA LYS A 113 -32.32 -20.37 -4.95
C LYS A 113 -32.17 -21.89 -4.76
N LYS A 114 -33.29 -22.60 -4.60
CA LYS A 114 -33.30 -24.06 -4.36
C LYS A 114 -32.41 -24.80 -5.38
N TRP A 115 -31.38 -25.52 -4.90
CA TRP A 115 -30.31 -26.16 -5.68
C TRP A 115 -30.76 -27.07 -6.85
N LYS A 116 -32.00 -27.59 -6.79
CA LYS A 116 -32.66 -28.31 -7.90
C LYS A 116 -33.00 -27.43 -9.12
N LYS A 117 -32.90 -26.11 -9.01
CA LYS A 117 -33.14 -25.12 -10.08
C LYS A 117 -31.86 -24.58 -10.74
N LEU A 118 -30.67 -24.84 -10.19
CA LEU A 118 -29.42 -24.51 -10.90
C LEU A 118 -29.27 -25.39 -12.13
N THR A 119 -28.84 -24.78 -13.24
CA THR A 119 -28.45 -25.50 -14.45
C THR A 119 -27.17 -26.31 -14.20
N GLU A 120 -26.79 -27.13 -15.17
CA GLU A 120 -25.48 -27.81 -15.13
C GLU A 120 -24.33 -26.83 -15.38
N THR A 121 -24.54 -25.79 -16.20
CA THR A 121 -23.55 -24.72 -16.45
C THR A 121 -23.26 -23.90 -15.21
N ASP A 122 -24.29 -23.48 -14.45
CA ASP A 122 -24.13 -22.80 -13.16
C ASP A 122 -23.26 -23.62 -12.19
N LYS A 123 -23.50 -24.93 -12.13
CA LYS A 123 -22.75 -25.86 -11.26
C LYS A 123 -21.31 -26.06 -11.73
N LYS A 124 -21.07 -26.16 -13.05
CA LYS A 124 -19.72 -26.24 -13.63
C LYS A 124 -18.93 -24.97 -13.36
N LEU A 125 -19.53 -23.79 -13.51
CA LEU A 125 -18.90 -22.52 -13.19
C LEU A 125 -18.55 -22.42 -11.70
N GLY A 126 -19.50 -22.69 -10.79
CA GLY A 126 -19.21 -22.64 -9.35
C GLY A 126 -18.19 -23.68 -8.88
N TYR A 127 -18.17 -24.87 -9.47
CA TYR A 127 -17.11 -25.86 -9.23
C TYR A 127 -15.74 -25.38 -9.72
N TYR A 128 -15.68 -24.79 -10.93
CA TYR A 128 -14.46 -24.21 -11.47
C TYR A 128 -13.94 -23.03 -10.62
N ILE A 129 -14.82 -22.15 -10.16
CA ILE A 129 -14.46 -21.05 -9.27
C ILE A 129 -13.88 -21.58 -7.95
N ALA A 130 -14.45 -22.64 -7.37
CA ALA A 130 -13.95 -23.19 -6.11
C ALA A 130 -12.67 -24.06 -6.23
N TYR A 131 -12.51 -24.81 -7.31
CA TYR A 131 -11.52 -25.90 -7.43
C TYR A 131 -10.69 -25.92 -8.73
N GLY A 132 -10.99 -25.04 -9.70
CA GLY A 132 -10.38 -25.02 -11.02
C GLY A 132 -8.94 -24.51 -11.09
N ASP A 133 -8.37 -24.59 -12.28
CA ASP A 133 -6.99 -24.24 -12.66
C ASP A 133 -6.75 -22.72 -12.81
N TRP A 134 -7.18 -21.90 -11.83
CA TRP A 134 -7.05 -20.43 -11.85
C TRP A 134 -6.47 -19.83 -10.54
N GLY A 135 -5.94 -18.61 -10.62
CA GLY A 135 -5.31 -17.88 -9.51
C GLY A 135 -4.16 -18.66 -8.88
N VAL A 136 -4.29 -18.97 -7.58
CA VAL A 136 -3.28 -19.74 -6.82
C VAL A 136 -3.00 -21.12 -7.44
N ARG A 137 -3.93 -21.65 -8.25
CA ARG A 137 -3.92 -23.04 -8.77
C ARG A 137 -3.35 -23.20 -10.19
N GLU A 138 -3.12 -22.13 -10.93
CA GLU A 138 -2.75 -22.15 -12.37
C GLU A 138 -1.52 -23.00 -12.69
N LYS A 139 -0.49 -22.89 -11.84
CA LYS A 139 0.82 -23.51 -12.06
C LYS A 139 0.88 -25.00 -11.69
N PHE A 140 -0.23 -25.61 -11.28
CA PHE A 140 -0.33 -27.05 -11.11
C PHE A 140 -0.77 -27.71 -12.42
N THR A 141 0.17 -28.31 -13.14
CA THR A 141 -0.10 -29.06 -14.38
C THR A 141 -0.64 -30.47 -14.12
N ASN A 142 -0.36 -31.02 -12.94
CA ASN A 142 -0.45 -32.45 -12.66
C ASN A 142 -1.84 -32.95 -12.22
N TRP A 143 -2.91 -32.18 -12.45
CA TRP A 143 -4.29 -32.55 -12.03
C TRP A 143 -4.81 -33.85 -12.64
N ASN A 144 -4.39 -34.17 -13.87
CA ASN A 144 -4.86 -35.35 -14.62
C ASN A 144 -3.85 -36.52 -14.60
N THR A 145 -2.77 -36.40 -13.84
CA THR A 145 -1.68 -37.40 -13.78
C THR A 145 -1.66 -38.12 -12.44
N LEU A 146 -1.20 -39.37 -12.42
CA LEU A 146 -0.95 -40.12 -11.19
C LEU A 146 0.37 -39.71 -10.48
N GLU A 147 1.05 -38.68 -10.99
CA GLU A 147 2.23 -38.10 -10.36
C GLU A 147 1.87 -37.30 -9.09
N PRO A 148 2.75 -37.22 -8.09
CA PRO A 148 2.53 -36.37 -6.94
C PRO A 148 2.37 -34.89 -7.37
N PRO A 149 1.46 -34.12 -6.73
CA PRO A 149 1.31 -32.70 -7.03
C PRO A 149 2.58 -31.93 -6.67
N LEU A 150 2.92 -30.93 -7.49
CA LEU A 150 4.14 -30.12 -7.35
C LEU A 150 4.21 -29.26 -6.07
N ASP A 151 3.16 -29.31 -5.24
CA ASP A 151 3.05 -28.64 -3.93
C ASP A 151 3.41 -29.53 -2.73
N LEU A 152 3.72 -30.81 -2.95
CA LEU A 152 3.81 -31.79 -1.86
C LEU A 152 4.88 -31.37 -0.81
N PRO A 153 4.53 -31.24 0.49
CA PRO A 153 5.45 -30.78 1.55
C PRO A 153 6.58 -31.75 1.88
N PHE A 154 6.73 -32.81 1.11
CA PHE A 154 7.87 -33.70 1.13
C PHE A 154 8.23 -34.00 -0.32
N THR A 155 9.52 -33.87 -0.65
CA THR A 155 10.05 -34.61 -1.79
C THR A 155 9.75 -36.07 -1.53
N VAL A 156 8.92 -36.69 -2.36
CA VAL A 156 8.69 -38.14 -2.28
C VAL A 156 10.08 -38.77 -2.37
N PRO A 157 10.52 -39.56 -1.36
CA PRO A 157 11.78 -40.27 -1.48
C PRO A 157 11.57 -41.34 -2.56
N SER A 158 11.84 -40.99 -3.82
CA SER A 158 11.64 -41.82 -5.03
C SER A 158 12.50 -43.10 -5.05
N LYS A 159 13.24 -43.31 -3.95
CA LYS A 159 13.92 -44.53 -3.56
C LYS A 159 13.48 -44.90 -2.13
N ILE A 160 12.19 -45.17 -1.92
CA ILE A 160 11.74 -46.00 -0.79
C ILE A 160 12.44 -47.35 -1.00
N ARG A 161 13.54 -47.55 -0.28
CA ARG A 161 14.54 -48.59 -0.60
C ARG A 161 14.02 -50.01 -0.34
N THR A 162 12.90 -50.10 0.37
CA THR A 162 12.13 -51.29 0.71
C THR A 162 10.64 -50.98 0.56
N ALA A 163 10.01 -51.45 -0.53
CA ALA A 163 8.55 -51.30 -0.73
C ALA A 163 7.72 -52.01 0.36
N THR A 164 8.34 -52.95 1.08
CA THR A 164 7.84 -53.58 2.29
C THR A 164 8.73 -53.19 3.48
N PRO A 165 8.31 -52.24 4.34
CA PRO A 165 9.11 -51.83 5.50
C PRO A 165 9.17 -52.95 6.55
N LYS A 166 10.32 -53.12 7.19
CA LYS A 166 10.50 -54.09 8.29
C LYS A 166 10.46 -53.38 9.65
N PRO A 167 10.07 -54.07 10.75
CA PRO A 167 10.14 -53.52 12.11
C PRO A 167 11.55 -53.11 12.57
N SER A 168 12.59 -53.56 11.86
CA SER A 168 14.00 -53.22 12.08
C SER A 168 14.47 -51.94 11.37
N ASP A 169 13.67 -51.36 10.47
CA ASP A 169 14.13 -50.30 9.58
C ASP A 169 14.20 -48.95 10.33
N PRO A 170 15.34 -48.24 10.34
CA PRO A 170 15.54 -47.06 11.18
C PRO A 170 14.77 -45.84 10.66
N ILE A 171 13.62 -45.57 11.27
CA ILE A 171 12.78 -44.41 10.97
C ILE A 171 13.52 -43.11 11.35
N LYS A 172 13.82 -42.28 10.36
CA LYS A 172 14.34 -40.91 10.56
C LYS A 172 13.23 -39.89 10.36
N LYS A 173 13.21 -38.86 11.21
CA LYS A 173 12.35 -37.69 10.99
C LYS A 173 12.82 -36.96 9.73
N LEU A 174 11.90 -36.64 8.82
CA LEU A 174 12.18 -35.81 7.65
C LEU A 174 12.44 -34.35 8.07
N GLU A 175 13.21 -33.63 7.27
CA GLU A 175 13.46 -32.20 7.49
C GLU A 175 12.16 -31.38 7.28
N PRO A 176 11.95 -30.30 8.05
CA PRO A 176 10.75 -29.48 7.93
C PRO A 176 10.82 -28.61 6.65
N VAL A 177 10.04 -28.98 5.63
CA VAL A 177 9.98 -28.25 4.36
C VAL A 177 9.08 -27.01 4.48
N ILE A 178 9.57 -25.88 3.97
CA ILE A 178 8.84 -24.61 3.94
C ILE A 178 7.94 -24.57 2.70
N LEU A 179 6.61 -24.67 2.91
CA LEU A 179 5.61 -24.69 1.82
C LEU A 179 5.65 -23.47 0.87
N ALA A 180 6.19 -22.33 1.31
CA ALA A 180 6.34 -21.14 0.47
C ALA A 180 7.51 -21.23 -0.53
N GLU A 181 8.47 -22.13 -0.30
CA GLU A 181 9.70 -22.26 -1.10
C GLU A 181 9.60 -23.32 -2.21
N THR A 182 8.45 -24.01 -2.34
CA THR A 182 8.22 -24.93 -3.47
C THR A 182 8.33 -24.17 -4.80
N PRO A 183 8.84 -24.79 -5.88
CA PRO A 183 9.12 -24.07 -7.13
C PRO A 183 7.88 -23.43 -7.74
N VAL A 184 6.69 -23.97 -7.47
CA VAL A 184 5.40 -23.39 -7.87
C VAL A 184 5.03 -22.15 -7.06
N ARG A 185 5.21 -22.19 -5.73
CA ARG A 185 4.82 -21.13 -4.81
C ARG A 185 5.83 -19.99 -4.67
N LYS A 186 7.11 -20.24 -5.00
CA LYS A 186 8.20 -19.27 -4.83
C LYS A 186 7.91 -17.88 -5.42
N GLU A 187 7.19 -17.80 -6.54
CA GLU A 187 6.77 -16.52 -7.14
C GLU A 187 5.57 -15.86 -6.44
N GLN A 188 4.68 -16.65 -5.82
CA GLN A 188 3.52 -16.17 -5.06
C GLN A 188 3.95 -15.57 -3.71
N PHE A 189 5.04 -16.07 -3.12
CA PHE A 189 5.62 -15.60 -1.86
C PHE A 189 6.92 -14.79 -2.04
N ASP A 190 7.17 -14.23 -3.22
CA ASP A 190 8.33 -13.36 -3.48
C ASP A 190 8.13 -11.94 -2.91
N ILE A 191 8.15 -11.84 -1.57
CA ILE A 191 7.94 -10.60 -0.79
C ILE A 191 8.89 -9.44 -1.22
N LYS A 192 9.97 -9.75 -1.94
CA LYS A 192 10.92 -8.75 -2.48
C LYS A 192 10.32 -7.92 -3.62
N LYS A 193 9.29 -8.42 -4.31
CA LYS A 193 8.55 -7.71 -5.36
C LYS A 193 7.45 -6.84 -4.77
N MET A 194 7.83 -5.77 -4.08
CA MET A 194 6.86 -4.74 -3.67
C MET A 194 6.36 -3.96 -4.89
N ASP A 195 5.04 -3.77 -4.95
CA ASP A 195 4.35 -3.00 -5.99
C ASP A 195 4.97 -1.58 -6.16
N PRO A 196 5.26 -1.11 -7.39
CA PRO A 196 5.77 0.24 -7.62
C PRO A 196 4.89 1.34 -7.03
N VAL A 197 3.57 1.17 -6.97
CA VAL A 197 2.62 2.12 -6.37
C VAL A 197 2.76 2.15 -4.85
N THR A 198 2.83 0.99 -4.19
CA THR A 198 3.13 0.94 -2.74
C THR A 198 4.50 1.56 -2.44
N LYS A 199 5.48 1.35 -3.32
CA LYS A 199 6.82 1.90 -3.21
C LYS A 199 6.85 3.43 -3.32
N THR A 200 6.07 4.04 -4.22
CA THR A 200 5.99 5.51 -4.31
C THR A 200 5.30 6.11 -3.08
N PHE A 201 4.21 5.51 -2.57
CA PHE A 201 3.59 5.97 -1.32
C PHE A 201 4.54 5.91 -0.12
N ILE A 202 5.36 4.86 0.00
CA ILE A 202 6.40 4.76 1.04
C ILE A 202 7.44 5.88 0.90
N TYR A 203 7.92 6.17 -0.30
CA TYR A 203 8.87 7.29 -0.49
C TYR A 203 8.23 8.66 -0.24
N ILE A 204 6.97 8.88 -0.64
CA ILE A 204 6.24 10.14 -0.39
C ILE A 204 6.04 10.37 1.11
N THR A 205 5.64 9.34 1.86
CA THR A 205 5.46 9.42 3.32
C THR A 205 6.77 9.67 4.05
N VAL A 206 7.87 9.00 3.66
CA VAL A 206 9.21 9.29 4.19
C VAL A 206 9.68 10.71 3.84
N PHE A 207 9.41 11.19 2.63
CA PHE A 207 9.76 12.55 2.19
C PHE A 207 8.99 13.62 2.97
N ILE A 208 7.67 13.43 3.17
CA ILE A 208 6.84 14.32 4.00
C ILE A 208 7.33 14.31 5.45
N ALA A 209 7.71 13.15 6.00
CA ALA A 209 8.29 13.06 7.35
C ALA A 209 9.63 13.81 7.46
N MET A 210 10.50 13.72 6.46
CA MET A 210 11.75 14.51 6.42
C MET A 210 11.48 16.02 6.32
N LEU A 211 10.51 16.46 5.51
CA LEU A 211 10.10 17.86 5.44
C LEU A 211 9.49 18.36 6.76
N ALA A 212 8.68 17.52 7.43
CA ALA A 212 8.14 17.84 8.75
C ALA A 212 9.24 18.02 9.79
N LEU A 213 10.20 17.08 9.87
CA LEU A 213 11.36 17.18 10.77
C LEU A 213 12.30 18.36 10.42
N ALA A 214 12.45 18.68 9.14
CA ALA A 214 13.24 19.84 8.70
C ALA A 214 12.54 21.19 8.98
N ARG A 215 11.21 21.22 9.01
CA ARG A 215 10.43 22.36 9.48
C ARG A 215 10.49 22.49 11.01
N ASP A 216 10.28 21.39 11.71
CA ASP A 216 10.26 21.32 13.18
C ASP A 216 11.59 21.78 13.78
N LYS A 217 12.73 21.32 13.23
CA LYS A 217 14.07 21.80 13.60
C LYS A 217 14.32 23.30 13.37
N LYS A 218 13.54 23.95 12.50
CA LYS A 218 13.64 25.39 12.19
C LYS A 218 12.68 26.24 13.01
N ILE A 219 11.59 25.65 13.52
CA ILE A 219 10.66 26.32 14.42
C ILE A 219 11.38 26.60 15.75
N GLY A 220 11.66 27.88 15.99
CA GLY A 220 12.37 28.36 17.19
C GLY A 220 13.80 28.84 16.97
N GLU A 221 14.39 28.70 15.77
CA GLU A 221 15.74 29.25 15.53
C GLU A 221 15.75 30.78 15.51
N GLU A 222 14.67 31.41 15.04
CA GLU A 222 14.43 32.85 15.07
C GLU A 222 14.32 33.46 16.48
N GLY A 223 14.20 32.61 17.51
CA GLY A 223 14.06 33.01 18.92
C GLY A 223 15.14 32.44 19.84
N LYS A 224 16.20 31.83 19.32
CA LYS A 224 17.35 31.39 20.13
C LYS A 224 18.00 32.62 20.79
N PRO A 225 18.10 32.71 22.12
CA PRO A 225 18.89 33.76 22.75
C PRO A 225 20.34 33.60 22.28
N THR A 226 20.96 34.69 21.83
CA THR A 226 22.38 34.69 21.45
C THR A 226 23.22 34.20 22.62
N GLU A 227 24.09 33.24 22.37
CA GLU A 227 25.04 32.75 23.37
C GLU A 227 25.97 33.91 23.75
N VAL A 228 25.71 34.50 24.92
CA VAL A 228 26.58 35.54 25.49
C VAL A 228 27.86 34.85 25.93
N LEU A 229 28.85 34.82 25.04
CA LEU A 229 30.23 34.49 25.37
C LEU A 229 30.74 35.49 26.40
N ILE A 230 30.66 35.10 27.68
CA ILE A 230 31.25 35.85 28.79
C ILE A 230 32.76 35.62 28.75
N GLU A 231 33.43 36.38 27.88
CA GLU A 231 34.89 36.42 27.81
C GLU A 231 35.45 37.00 29.12
N ASP A 232 36.03 36.15 29.97
CA ASP A 232 36.83 36.61 31.10
C ASP A 232 38.09 37.32 30.57
N LYS A 233 38.00 38.64 30.45
CA LYS A 233 39.10 39.51 30.02
C LYS A 233 40.37 39.30 30.85
N GLN A 234 40.24 38.95 32.13
CA GLN A 234 41.41 38.67 32.98
C GLN A 234 42.09 37.35 32.59
N ALA A 235 41.36 36.35 32.10
CA ALA A 235 41.96 35.12 31.57
C ALA A 235 42.72 35.39 30.26
N MET A 236 42.14 36.18 29.36
CA MET A 236 42.79 36.62 28.12
C MET A 236 44.08 37.41 28.40
N GLU A 237 44.05 38.43 29.27
CA GLU A 237 45.24 39.18 29.65
C GLU A 237 46.33 38.29 30.28
N ARG A 238 45.95 37.30 31.10
CA ARG A 238 46.90 36.35 31.69
C ARG A 238 47.51 35.42 30.64
N ALA A 239 46.78 35.08 29.57
CA ALA A 239 47.30 34.31 28.44
C ALA A 239 48.24 35.17 27.57
N GLU A 240 47.87 36.41 27.22
CA GLU A 240 48.72 37.32 26.46
C GLU A 240 50.03 37.64 27.17
N LYS A 241 49.99 37.93 28.47
CA LYS A 241 51.22 38.21 29.26
C LYS A 241 52.17 37.02 29.24
N ARG A 242 51.67 35.79 29.44
CA ARG A 242 52.47 34.55 29.31
C ARG A 242 53.02 34.35 27.90
N ALA A 243 52.24 34.62 26.86
CA ALA A 243 52.69 34.50 25.47
C ALA A 243 53.81 35.50 25.14
N ARG A 244 53.74 36.74 25.66
CA ARG A 244 54.82 37.74 25.54
C ARG A 244 56.06 37.33 26.33
N GLU A 245 55.92 36.89 27.58
CA GLU A 245 57.03 36.37 28.39
C GLU A 245 57.73 35.17 27.74
N GLU A 246 56.99 34.29 27.06
CA GLU A 246 57.57 33.18 26.29
C GLU A 246 58.27 33.63 25.00
N LEU A 247 57.75 34.67 24.32
CA LEU A 247 58.41 35.28 23.16
C LEU A 247 59.72 35.96 23.57
N GLU A 248 59.71 36.74 24.65
CA GLU A 248 60.92 37.41 25.19
C GLU A 248 61.96 36.38 25.64
N LYS A 249 61.56 35.29 26.33
CA LYS A 249 62.45 34.17 26.67
C LYS A 249 63.00 33.38 25.46
N LYS A 250 62.34 33.44 24.30
CA LYS A 250 62.84 32.87 23.03
C LYS A 250 63.74 33.84 22.26
N VAL A 251 63.80 35.11 22.66
CA VAL A 251 64.63 36.18 22.06
C VAL A 251 65.87 36.49 22.92
N GLU A 252 65.88 36.20 24.24
CA GLU A 252 67.12 36.19 25.02
C GLU A 252 68.14 35.18 24.44
N PRO A 253 69.36 35.60 24.06
CA PRO A 253 70.40 34.67 23.63
C PRO A 253 70.89 33.80 24.80
N PRO A 254 71.28 32.54 24.55
CA PRO A 254 71.65 31.59 25.60
C PRO A 254 72.85 32.11 26.43
N LYS A 255 72.60 32.36 27.71
CA LYS A 255 73.60 32.89 28.66
C LYS A 255 74.80 31.94 28.72
N PRO A 256 76.04 32.41 28.45
CA PRO A 256 77.19 31.53 28.27
C PRO A 256 77.54 30.79 29.56
N GLY A 257 77.62 29.46 29.46
CA GLY A 257 77.92 28.59 30.61
C GLY A 257 79.24 28.95 31.27
N LYS A 258 79.23 29.11 32.60
CA LYS A 258 80.42 29.45 33.40
C LYS A 258 81.49 28.36 33.25
N LYS A 259 82.55 28.64 32.50
CA LYS A 259 83.70 27.73 32.32
C LYS A 259 84.45 27.58 33.65
N TRP A 260 84.72 26.35 34.06
CA TRP A 260 85.27 26.01 35.39
C TRP A 260 86.72 26.47 35.64
N TYR A 261 87.38 27.11 34.66
CA TYR A 261 88.82 27.43 34.70
C TYR A 261 89.23 28.48 35.74
N TYR A 262 88.27 29.18 36.37
CA TYR A 262 88.54 30.14 37.45
C TYR A 262 89.02 29.50 38.76
N LEU A 263 88.99 28.16 38.89
CA LEU A 263 89.42 27.43 40.09
C LEU A 263 90.94 27.15 40.16
N TRP A 264 91.75 27.68 39.23
CA TRP A 264 93.20 27.43 39.16
C TRP A 264 94.09 28.68 39.08
N LEU A 265 93.50 29.87 39.26
CA LEU A 265 94.26 31.11 39.47
C LEU A 265 94.22 31.44 40.98
N ARG A 266 95.38 31.27 41.59
CA ARG A 266 95.68 31.37 43.03
C ARG A 266 96.20 32.75 43.40
#